data_AF-A0A1J1H1V1-F1
#
_entry.id   AF-A0A1J1H1V1-F1
#
_cell.length_a   1.000
_cell.length_b   1.000
_cell.length_c   1.000
_cell.angle_alpha   90.00
_cell.angle_beta   90.00
_cell.angle_gamma   90.00
#
_symmetry.space_group_name_H-M   'P 1'
#
loop_
_entity.id
_entity.type
_entity.pdbx_description
1 polymer ?
#
loop_
_entity_poly.entity_id
_entity_poly.type
_entity_poly.pdbx_seq_one_letter_code
_entity_poly.pdbx_strand_id
1 'polypeptide(L)'
;MGKFKKTQKILKLKRVINPNDNRLKHNNDKKVKKKNKDEEKIKQVEVIDSNLFFNYNENLTPPYNIILDTNFINSSIQYKIDIVKGCSELLLAKCNIFITDCVVAEMEKLGQRYALALKLLKDARFNRLTCAHKGTYADDCIVNRVTESRCYIVATNDRDLKIRLRKIAGVPILYAKNFKYKIERLPDNIMI
;
A
#
# COMPACT_ATOMS: atom_id res chain seq x y z
N MET A 1 22.37 81.91 17.87
CA MET A 1 22.93 81.54 16.54
C MET A 1 22.31 80.22 16.09
N GLY A 2 21.82 80.14 14.84
CA GLY A 2 21.01 79.02 14.33
C GLY A 2 21.80 77.73 14.12
N LYS A 3 21.23 76.59 14.54
CA LYS A 3 21.87 75.26 14.43
C LYS A 3 22.03 74.83 12.97
N PHE A 4 23.17 74.23 12.63
CA PHE A 4 23.44 73.67 11.30
C PHE A 4 22.34 72.68 10.88
N LYS A 5 21.74 72.90 9.71
CA LYS A 5 20.70 72.02 9.16
C LYS A 5 21.33 70.71 8.68
N LYS A 6 20.73 69.57 9.04
CA LYS A 6 21.18 68.24 8.57
C LYS A 6 21.21 68.22 7.04
N THR A 7 22.35 67.87 6.47
CA THR A 7 22.54 67.76 5.02
C THR A 7 21.66 66.63 4.46
N GLN A 8 20.99 66.89 3.34
CA GLN A 8 20.12 65.90 2.71
C GLN A 8 20.94 64.99 1.78
N LYS A 9 20.62 63.69 1.77
CA LYS A 9 21.21 62.74 0.80
C LYS A 9 20.76 63.08 -0.62
N ILE A 10 21.70 63.01 -1.57
CA ILE A 10 21.57 63.43 -2.99
C ILE A 10 20.53 62.59 -3.74
N LEU A 11 20.44 61.28 -3.46
CA LEU A 11 19.40 60.39 -3.99
C LEU A 11 18.58 59.78 -2.86
N LYS A 12 17.30 60.16 -2.79
CA LYS A 12 16.31 59.55 -1.90
C LYS A 12 15.34 58.71 -2.73
N LEU A 13 15.64 57.43 -2.89
CA LEU A 13 14.72 56.48 -3.51
C LEU A 13 13.68 56.00 -2.49
N LYS A 14 12.47 55.71 -2.97
CA LYS A 14 11.43 55.06 -2.17
C LYS A 14 11.91 53.66 -1.76
N ARG A 15 11.72 53.28 -0.50
CA ARG A 15 12.05 51.92 -0.05
C ARG A 15 11.07 50.94 -0.70
N VAL A 16 11.58 50.06 -1.54
CA VAL A 16 10.83 48.95 -2.16
C VAL A 16 11.30 47.64 -1.52
N ILE A 17 10.43 46.63 -1.50
CA ILE A 17 10.78 45.30 -1.03
C ILE A 17 11.92 44.73 -1.88
N ASN A 18 12.93 44.19 -1.22
CA ASN A 18 14.05 43.54 -1.88
C ASN A 18 13.59 42.15 -2.38
N PRO A 19 13.87 41.76 -3.63
CA PRO A 19 13.59 40.41 -4.13
C PRO A 19 14.16 39.28 -3.26
N ASN A 20 15.22 39.55 -2.49
CA ASN A 20 15.86 38.59 -1.58
C ASN A 20 15.41 38.73 -0.11
N ASP A 21 14.31 39.44 0.16
CA ASP A 21 13.78 39.60 1.52
C ASP A 21 13.30 38.25 2.10
N ASN A 22 13.61 37.99 3.37
CA ASN A 22 13.19 36.80 4.11
C ASN A 22 11.69 36.79 4.42
N ARG A 23 11.00 37.93 4.25
CA ARG A 23 9.55 38.00 4.39
C ARG A 23 8.81 37.42 3.18
N LEU A 24 9.49 37.23 2.05
CA LEU A 24 8.94 36.60 0.86
C LEU A 24 8.89 35.08 1.03
N LYS A 25 7.69 34.48 0.95
CA LYS A 25 7.48 33.03 1.13
C LYS A 25 8.41 32.18 0.24
N HIS A 26 8.54 32.54 -1.03
CA HIS A 26 9.40 31.85 -1.97
C HIS A 26 10.88 31.77 -1.56
N ASN A 27 11.40 32.78 -0.84
CA ASN A 27 12.78 32.76 -0.35
C ASN A 27 12.93 31.87 0.90
N ASN A 28 11.90 31.81 1.74
CA ASN A 28 11.86 30.86 2.86
C ASN A 28 11.74 29.42 2.35
N ASP A 29 10.89 29.16 1.36
CA ASP A 29 10.77 27.84 0.73
C ASP A 29 12.08 27.41 0.08
N LYS A 30 12.80 28.33 -0.58
CA LYS A 30 14.14 28.08 -1.11
C LYS A 30 15.16 27.77 -0.02
N LYS A 31 15.11 28.46 1.12
CA LYS A 31 16.00 28.19 2.27
C LYS A 31 15.72 26.84 2.92
N VAL A 32 14.45 26.48 3.11
CA VAL A 32 14.04 25.16 3.64
C VAL A 32 14.50 24.06 2.69
N LYS A 33 14.25 24.21 1.37
CA LYS A 33 14.73 23.25 0.35
C LYS A 33 16.26 23.12 0.31
N LYS A 34 17.00 24.17 0.66
CA LYS A 34 18.47 24.15 0.69
C LYS A 34 18.97 23.44 1.95
N LYS A 35 18.39 23.76 3.12
CA LYS A 35 18.66 23.04 4.38
C LYS A 35 18.42 21.53 4.26
N ASN A 36 17.29 21.11 3.70
CA ASN A 36 16.98 19.68 3.49
C ASN A 36 17.92 19.00 2.46
N LYS A 37 18.65 19.76 1.63
CA LYS A 37 19.65 19.22 0.70
C LYS A 37 21.04 19.10 1.32
N ASP A 38 21.32 19.93 2.33
CA ASP A 38 22.59 19.98 3.06
C ASP A 38 22.61 18.94 4.19
N GLU A 39 21.44 18.45 4.63
CA GLU A 39 21.32 17.22 5.42
C GLU A 39 21.88 16.02 4.62
N GLU A 40 22.69 15.18 5.28
CA GLU A 40 23.35 14.04 4.65
C GLU A 40 22.34 13.19 3.88
N LYS A 41 22.58 12.99 2.58
CA LYS A 41 21.75 12.13 1.74
C LYS A 41 21.95 10.68 2.15
N ILE A 42 21.17 10.21 3.12
CA ILE A 42 21.10 8.81 3.49
C ILE A 42 20.62 8.04 2.26
N LYS A 43 21.49 7.22 1.66
CA LYS A 43 21.09 6.29 0.60
C LYS A 43 20.39 5.11 1.27
N GLN A 44 19.07 5.10 1.27
CA GLN A 44 18.29 3.93 1.65
C GLN A 44 18.38 2.92 0.51
N VAL A 45 19.16 1.85 0.71
CA VAL A 45 19.16 0.68 -0.16
C VAL A 45 18.24 -0.35 0.48
N GLU A 46 17.20 -0.77 -0.23
CA GLU A 46 16.33 -1.84 0.23
C GLU A 46 17.12 -3.16 0.24
N VAL A 47 17.22 -3.78 1.41
CA VAL A 47 17.84 -5.10 1.56
C VAL A 47 16.86 -6.14 0.99
N ILE A 48 17.37 -7.06 0.18
CA ILE A 48 16.58 -8.18 -0.32
C ILE A 48 16.35 -9.16 0.83
N ASP A 49 15.11 -9.61 1.04
CA ASP A 49 14.79 -10.57 2.10
C ASP A 49 15.63 -11.85 1.96
N SER A 50 16.17 -12.30 3.10
CA SER A 50 17.00 -13.52 3.19
C SER A 50 16.28 -14.80 2.77
N ASN A 51 14.94 -14.79 2.79
CA ASN A 51 14.10 -15.96 2.55
C ASN A 51 13.76 -16.19 1.08
N LEU A 52 14.25 -15.30 0.19
CA LEU A 52 14.12 -15.47 -1.25
C LEU A 52 15.36 -16.17 -1.80
N PHE A 53 15.19 -17.43 -2.22
CA PHE A 53 16.15 -18.08 -3.10
C PHE A 53 15.85 -17.67 -4.54
N PHE A 54 16.57 -16.65 -5.02
CA PHE A 54 16.26 -15.93 -6.27
C PHE A 54 14.84 -15.33 -6.29
N ASN A 55 13.88 -16.04 -6.88
CA ASN A 55 12.46 -15.66 -6.97
C ASN A 55 11.54 -16.58 -6.17
N TYR A 56 12.09 -17.68 -5.63
CA TYR A 56 11.36 -18.66 -4.83
C TYR A 56 11.36 -18.22 -3.38
N ASN A 57 10.19 -18.28 -2.75
CA ASN A 57 10.01 -17.89 -1.37
C ASN A 57 9.80 -19.14 -0.52
N GLU A 58 10.83 -19.52 0.24
CA GLU A 58 10.85 -20.73 1.05
C GLU A 58 9.93 -20.65 2.27
N ASN A 59 9.55 -19.43 2.68
CA ASN A 59 8.71 -19.21 3.86
C ASN A 59 7.21 -19.47 3.63
N LEU A 60 6.79 -19.67 2.39
CA LEU A 60 5.39 -20.01 2.08
C LEU A 60 5.16 -21.49 2.41
N THR A 61 4.95 -21.75 3.69
CA THR A 61 4.64 -23.06 4.23
C THR A 61 3.22 -23.06 4.80
N PRO A 62 2.53 -24.21 4.81
CA PRO A 62 1.28 -24.37 5.53
C PRO A 62 1.46 -24.07 7.03
N PRO A 63 0.55 -23.31 7.68
CA PRO A 63 -0.71 -22.76 7.15
C PRO A 63 -0.49 -21.50 6.30
N TYR A 64 -1.11 -21.47 5.11
CA TYR A 64 -0.98 -20.33 4.20
C TYR A 64 -1.76 -19.12 4.69
N ASN A 65 -1.12 -17.96 4.66
CA ASN A 65 -1.76 -16.69 5.00
C ASN A 65 -2.22 -15.98 3.73
N ILE A 66 -3.52 -15.78 3.57
CA ILE A 66 -4.12 -15.21 2.36
C ILE A 66 -4.73 -13.86 2.68
N ILE A 67 -4.33 -12.79 1.98
CA ILE A 67 -4.97 -11.47 2.07
C ILE A 67 -6.05 -11.36 1.01
N LEU A 68 -7.26 -10.98 1.42
CA LEU A 68 -8.38 -10.75 0.52
C LEU A 68 -8.47 -9.30 0.05
N ASP A 69 -8.80 -9.14 -1.22
CA ASP A 69 -9.16 -7.88 -1.87
C ASP A 69 -10.70 -7.78 -2.07
N THR A 70 -11.23 -6.55 -2.18
CA THR A 70 -12.67 -6.28 -2.34
C THR A 70 -13.25 -6.97 -3.57
N ASN A 71 -12.58 -6.87 -4.71
CA ASN A 71 -13.00 -7.45 -5.99
C ASN A 71 -13.03 -8.99 -5.96
N PHE A 72 -12.12 -9.60 -5.20
CA PHE A 72 -12.07 -11.05 -5.06
C PHE A 72 -13.25 -11.58 -4.24
N ILE A 73 -13.60 -10.90 -3.14
CA ILE A 73 -14.77 -11.25 -2.32
C ILE A 73 -16.04 -11.19 -3.17
N ASN A 74 -16.17 -10.16 -4.00
CA ASN A 74 -17.31 -9.98 -4.90
C ASN A 74 -17.41 -11.09 -5.93
N SER A 75 -16.28 -11.44 -6.55
CA SER A 75 -16.20 -12.53 -7.51
C SER A 75 -16.53 -13.88 -6.87
N SER A 76 -16.11 -14.09 -5.62
CA SER A 76 -16.39 -15.31 -4.86
C SER A 76 -17.89 -15.47 -4.56
N ILE A 77 -18.56 -14.39 -4.17
CA ILE A 77 -20.01 -14.37 -3.97
C ILE A 77 -20.74 -14.62 -5.29
N GLN A 78 -20.31 -13.98 -6.38
CA GLN A 78 -20.91 -14.17 -7.70
C GLN A 78 -20.81 -15.62 -8.19
N TYR A 79 -19.66 -16.27 -7.97
CA TYR A 79 -19.45 -17.67 -8.31
C TYR A 79 -19.99 -18.66 -7.28
N LYS A 80 -20.55 -18.18 -6.15
CA LYS A 80 -21.08 -19.00 -5.05
C LYS A 80 -20.04 -19.97 -4.47
N ILE A 81 -18.80 -19.50 -4.37
CA ILE A 81 -17.69 -20.26 -3.78
C ILE A 81 -17.51 -19.80 -2.33
N ASP A 82 -17.48 -20.74 -1.38
CA ASP A 82 -17.05 -20.44 -0.01
C ASP A 82 -15.54 -20.19 -0.04
N ILE A 83 -15.12 -19.00 0.39
CA ILE A 83 -13.73 -18.52 0.29
C ILE A 83 -12.78 -19.45 1.06
N VAL A 84 -13.15 -19.87 2.27
CA VAL A 84 -12.27 -20.71 3.10
C VAL A 84 -12.12 -22.10 2.48
N LYS A 85 -13.25 -22.70 2.10
CA LYS A 85 -13.27 -24.01 1.47
C LYS A 85 -12.53 -24.01 0.13
N GLY A 86 -12.81 -23.04 -0.73
CA GLY A 86 -12.19 -22.94 -2.04
C GLY A 86 -10.68 -22.71 -1.98
N CYS A 87 -10.19 -21.94 -1.00
CA CYS A 87 -8.74 -21.77 -0.80
C CYS A 87 -8.09 -23.08 -0.31
N SER A 88 -8.74 -23.77 0.63
CA SER A 88 -8.24 -25.04 1.17
C SER A 88 -8.23 -26.15 0.12
N GLU A 89 -9.24 -26.21 -0.76
CA GLU A 89 -9.32 -27.19 -1.86
C GLU A 89 -8.26 -26.93 -2.93
N LEU A 90 -7.90 -25.67 -3.18
CA LEU A 90 -6.87 -25.33 -4.16
C LEU A 90 -5.46 -25.61 -3.64
N LEU A 91 -5.17 -25.20 -2.40
CA LEU A 91 -3.83 -25.28 -1.82
C LEU A 91 -3.56 -26.61 -1.09
N LEU A 92 -4.58 -27.47 -0.98
CA LEU A 92 -4.53 -28.76 -0.29
C LEU A 92 -4.00 -28.67 1.15
N ALA A 93 -4.18 -27.51 1.78
CA ALA A 93 -3.60 -27.20 3.09
C ALA A 93 -4.48 -26.22 3.87
N LYS A 94 -4.20 -26.10 5.18
CA LYS A 94 -4.89 -25.13 6.05
C LYS A 94 -4.56 -23.70 5.60
N CYS A 95 -5.61 -22.90 5.43
CA CYS A 95 -5.52 -21.50 5.02
C CYS A 95 -6.05 -20.57 6.12
N ASN A 96 -5.23 -19.60 6.53
CA ASN A 96 -5.63 -18.49 7.38
C ASN A 96 -5.97 -17.30 6.48
N ILE A 97 -7.17 -16.76 6.63
CA ILE A 97 -7.65 -15.71 5.74
C ILE A 97 -7.66 -14.39 6.47
N PHE A 98 -7.05 -13.40 5.85
CA PHE A 98 -6.87 -12.08 6.40
C PHE A 98 -7.60 -11.03 5.56
N ILE A 99 -8.22 -10.09 6.26
CA ILE A 99 -8.88 -8.94 5.67
C ILE A 99 -8.28 -7.69 6.30
N THR A 100 -7.86 -6.74 5.48
CA THR A 100 -7.36 -5.46 5.96
C THR A 100 -8.50 -4.50 6.29
N ASP A 101 -8.29 -3.63 7.26
CA ASP A 101 -9.31 -2.63 7.64
C ASP A 101 -9.69 -1.72 6.47
N CYS A 102 -8.77 -1.45 5.54
CA CYS A 102 -9.05 -0.62 4.38
C CYS A 102 -9.98 -1.30 3.37
N VAL A 103 -9.84 -2.61 3.16
CA VAL A 103 -10.76 -3.40 2.33
C VAL A 103 -12.16 -3.38 2.93
N VAL A 104 -12.28 -3.51 4.24
CA VAL A 104 -13.58 -3.39 4.94
C VAL A 104 -14.17 -2.00 4.76
N ALA A 105 -13.38 -0.96 4.99
CA ALA A 105 -13.82 0.42 4.85
C ALA A 105 -14.27 0.74 3.41
N GLU A 106 -13.61 0.18 2.40
CA GLU A 106 -14.03 0.31 1.00
C GLU A 106 -15.37 -0.38 0.75
N MET A 107 -15.57 -1.58 1.29
CA MET A 107 -16.84 -2.29 1.16
C MET A 107 -17.99 -1.61 1.90
N GLU A 108 -17.73 -0.98 3.05
CA GLU A 108 -18.70 -0.15 3.77
C GLU A 108 -19.12 1.08 2.94
N LYS A 109 -18.17 1.72 2.23
CA LYS A 109 -18.46 2.85 1.34
C LYS A 109 -19.33 2.48 0.15
N LEU A 110 -19.17 1.27 -0.38
CA LEU A 110 -19.96 0.79 -1.51
C LEU A 110 -21.41 0.42 -1.13
N GLY A 111 -21.73 0.39 0.17
CA GLY A 111 -23.10 0.41 0.69
C GLY A 111 -23.89 -0.90 0.53
N GLN A 112 -25.20 -0.77 0.29
CA GLN A 112 -26.15 -1.89 0.36
C GLN A 112 -25.84 -3.06 -0.59
N ARG A 113 -25.23 -2.80 -1.74
CA ARG A 113 -24.85 -3.85 -2.71
C ARG A 113 -23.91 -4.90 -2.10
N TYR A 114 -23.12 -4.51 -1.10
CA TYR A 114 -22.13 -5.35 -0.44
C TYR A 114 -22.55 -5.77 0.98
N ALA A 115 -23.82 -5.59 1.36
CA ALA A 115 -24.31 -5.98 2.67
C ALA A 115 -24.13 -7.49 2.96
N LEU A 116 -24.28 -8.35 1.95
CA LEU A 116 -24.01 -9.78 2.08
C LEU A 116 -22.53 -10.04 2.35
N ALA A 117 -21.66 -9.37 1.60
CA ALA A 117 -20.22 -9.50 1.76
C ALA A 117 -19.75 -9.03 3.14
N LEU A 118 -20.27 -7.89 3.63
CA LEU A 118 -19.98 -7.40 4.98
C LEU A 118 -20.44 -8.35 6.09
N LYS A 119 -21.52 -9.12 5.89
CA LYS A 119 -21.94 -10.16 6.83
C LYS A 119 -20.96 -11.34 6.81
N LEU A 120 -20.54 -11.80 5.62
CA LEU A 120 -19.56 -12.88 5.48
C LEU A 120 -18.23 -12.53 6.15
N LEU A 121 -17.74 -11.29 6.00
CA LEU A 121 -16.48 -10.85 6.58
C LEU A 121 -16.51 -10.73 8.12
N LYS A 122 -17.67 -10.82 8.76
CA LYS A 122 -17.81 -10.85 10.23
C LYS A 122 -17.70 -12.27 10.81
N ASP A 123 -17.64 -13.31 9.97
CA ASP A 123 -17.42 -14.67 10.44
C ASP A 123 -16.08 -14.78 11.17
N ALA A 124 -16.04 -15.55 12.26
CA ALA A 124 -14.83 -15.78 13.07
C ALA A 124 -13.70 -16.51 12.32
N ARG A 125 -13.97 -17.03 11.12
CA ARG A 125 -12.98 -17.68 10.24
C ARG A 125 -12.04 -16.67 9.57
N PHE A 126 -12.41 -15.39 9.54
CA PHE A 126 -11.60 -14.34 8.96
C PHE A 126 -10.86 -13.55 10.04
N ASN A 127 -9.56 -13.38 9.83
CA ASN A 127 -8.70 -12.60 10.69
C ASN A 127 -8.64 -11.15 10.21
N ARG A 128 -8.83 -10.19 11.12
CA ARG A 128 -8.67 -8.76 10.82
C ARG A 128 -7.20 -8.35 10.91
N LEU A 129 -6.72 -7.65 9.89
CA LEU A 129 -5.41 -6.98 9.90
C LEU A 129 -5.61 -5.48 10.04
N THR A 130 -5.02 -4.92 11.10
CA THR A 130 -5.07 -3.49 11.36
C THR A 130 -4.13 -2.74 10.43
N CYS A 131 -4.63 -1.64 9.86
CA CYS A 131 -3.88 -0.79 8.95
C CYS A 131 -3.35 0.46 9.66
N ALA A 132 -2.05 0.75 9.49
CA ALA A 132 -1.38 1.90 10.10
C ALA A 132 -1.14 3.06 9.13
N HIS A 133 -2.05 3.30 8.19
CA HIS A 133 -1.91 4.37 7.19
C HIS A 133 -3.16 5.25 7.12
N LYS A 134 -2.98 6.48 6.66
CA LYS A 134 -4.07 7.43 6.48
C LYS A 134 -4.79 7.15 5.16
N GLY A 135 -6.11 7.08 5.20
CA GLY A 135 -6.95 6.82 4.03
C GLY A 135 -7.34 5.35 3.85
N THR A 136 -8.10 5.06 2.80
CA THR A 136 -8.71 3.74 2.57
C THR A 136 -8.33 3.16 1.20
N TYR A 137 -7.12 3.46 0.69
CA TYR A 137 -6.67 2.88 -0.57
C TYR A 137 -6.17 1.45 -0.30
N ALA A 138 -7.03 0.47 -0.56
CA ALA A 138 -6.78 -0.93 -0.24
C ALA A 138 -5.58 -1.48 -1.04
N ASP A 139 -5.48 -1.13 -2.32
CA ASP A 139 -4.41 -1.58 -3.18
C ASP A 139 -3.01 -1.27 -2.64
N ASP A 140 -2.77 -0.01 -2.29
CA ASP A 140 -1.47 0.46 -1.81
C ASP A 140 -1.16 -0.15 -0.44
N CYS A 141 -2.18 -0.34 0.40
CA CYS A 141 -2.05 -1.08 1.65
C CYS A 141 -1.54 -2.50 1.41
N ILE A 142 -2.14 -3.22 0.47
CA ILE A 142 -1.79 -4.61 0.18
C ILE A 142 -0.39 -4.69 -0.40
N VAL A 143 -0.06 -3.82 -1.36
CA VAL A 143 1.28 -3.77 -1.98
C VAL A 143 2.35 -3.49 -0.93
N ASN A 144 2.15 -2.46 -0.09
CA ASN A 144 3.13 -2.11 0.94
C ASN A 144 3.31 -3.23 1.97
N ARG A 145 2.21 -3.84 2.44
CA ARG A 145 2.25 -4.95 3.41
C ARG A 145 2.99 -6.16 2.87
N VAL A 146 2.75 -6.52 1.61
CA VAL A 146 3.39 -7.66 0.97
C VAL A 146 4.85 -7.38 0.62
N THR A 147 5.19 -6.12 0.36
CA THR A 147 6.57 -5.69 0.12
C THR A 147 7.40 -5.73 1.40
N GLU A 148 6.80 -5.36 2.53
CA GLU A 148 7.44 -5.41 3.86
C GLU A 148 7.51 -6.85 4.39
N SER A 149 6.45 -7.64 4.22
CA SER A 149 6.37 -9.02 4.69
C SER A 149 5.89 -9.93 3.57
N ARG A 150 6.83 -10.65 2.96
CA ARG A 150 6.57 -11.58 1.86
C ARG A 150 5.93 -12.90 2.32
N CYS A 151 5.19 -12.94 3.43
CA CYS A 151 4.58 -14.15 3.99
C CYS A 151 3.09 -14.31 3.63
N TYR A 152 2.64 -13.67 2.55
CA TYR A 152 1.22 -13.63 2.17
C TYR A 152 1.00 -14.05 0.71
N ILE A 153 -0.09 -14.78 0.49
CA ILE A 153 -0.72 -14.97 -0.82
C ILE A 153 -1.76 -13.87 -0.98
N VAL A 154 -1.81 -13.22 -2.14
CA VAL A 154 -2.80 -12.15 -2.37
C VAL A 154 -3.93 -12.67 -3.25
N ALA A 155 -5.16 -12.59 -2.76
CA ALA A 155 -6.36 -12.95 -3.50
C ALA A 155 -6.98 -11.72 -4.14
N THR A 156 -6.76 -11.54 -5.44
CA THR A 156 -7.32 -10.41 -6.21
C THR A 156 -7.73 -10.85 -7.61
N ASN A 157 -8.83 -10.25 -8.09
CA ASN A 157 -9.27 -10.35 -9.48
C ASN A 157 -8.90 -9.11 -10.31
N ASP A 158 -8.42 -8.04 -9.68
CA ASP A 158 -8.08 -6.80 -10.37
C ASP A 158 -6.84 -6.96 -11.24
N ARG A 159 -6.86 -6.36 -12.43
CA ARG A 159 -5.76 -6.41 -13.39
C ARG A 159 -4.61 -5.52 -12.94
N ASP A 160 -4.90 -4.34 -12.42
CA ASP A 160 -3.88 -3.34 -12.10
C ASP A 160 -3.11 -3.72 -10.83
N LEU A 161 -3.82 -4.23 -9.81
CA LEU A 161 -3.18 -4.81 -8.64
C LEU A 161 -2.31 -6.03 -8.99
N LYS A 162 -2.77 -6.91 -9.89
CA LYS A 162 -1.94 -8.04 -10.37
C LYS A 162 -0.66 -7.59 -11.06
N ILE A 163 -0.72 -6.56 -11.90
CA ILE A 163 0.47 -6.03 -12.58
C ILE A 163 1.48 -5.51 -11.56
N ARG A 164 1.01 -4.83 -10.50
CA ARG A 164 1.88 -4.36 -9.40
C ARG A 164 2.48 -5.51 -8.61
N LEU A 165 1.67 -6.49 -8.21
CA LEU A 165 2.12 -7.66 -7.46
C LEU A 165 3.11 -8.52 -8.25
N ARG A 166 2.97 -8.61 -9.58
CA ARG A 166 3.93 -9.36 -10.43
C ARG A 166 5.33 -8.78 -10.43
N LYS A 167 5.50 -7.49 -10.10
CA LYS A 167 6.82 -6.87 -9.97
C LYS A 167 7.54 -7.32 -8.70
N ILE A 168 6.79 -7.77 -7.69
CA ILE A 168 7.32 -8.29 -6.44
C ILE A 168 7.58 -9.78 -6.63
N ALA A 169 8.82 -10.21 -6.39
CA ALA A 169 9.19 -11.63 -6.42
C ALA A 169 8.69 -12.34 -5.15
N GLY A 170 8.40 -13.65 -5.26
CA GLY A 170 8.03 -14.47 -4.11
C GLY A 170 6.59 -14.32 -3.59
N VAL A 171 5.72 -13.62 -4.33
CA VAL A 171 4.31 -13.38 -3.96
C VAL A 171 3.38 -14.15 -4.92
N PRO A 172 2.69 -15.20 -4.43
CA PRO A 172 1.67 -15.89 -5.20
C PRO A 172 0.38 -15.06 -5.29
N ILE A 173 -0.30 -15.20 -6.41
CA ILE A 173 -1.55 -14.48 -6.68
C ILE A 173 -2.68 -15.47 -6.86
N LEU A 174 -3.68 -15.39 -6.00
CA LEU A 174 -4.91 -16.16 -6.08
C LEU A 174 -5.98 -15.35 -6.83
N TYR A 175 -6.71 -15.99 -7.75
CA TYR A 175 -7.80 -15.35 -8.46
C TYR A 175 -8.93 -16.33 -8.78
N ALA A 176 -10.15 -15.81 -8.89
CA ALA A 176 -11.33 -16.59 -9.23
C ALA A 176 -11.60 -16.54 -10.74
N LYS A 177 -11.73 -17.70 -11.39
CA LYS A 177 -12.06 -17.83 -12.82
C LYS A 177 -12.81 -19.13 -13.07
N ASN A 178 -13.86 -19.08 -13.90
CA ASN A 178 -14.66 -20.26 -14.28
C ASN A 178 -15.19 -21.05 -13.07
N PHE A 179 -15.78 -20.36 -12.09
CA PHE A 179 -16.33 -20.98 -10.87
C PHE A 179 -15.32 -21.77 -10.01
N LYS A 180 -14.02 -21.55 -10.20
CA LYS A 180 -12.95 -22.14 -9.39
C LYS A 180 -11.90 -21.09 -9.04
N TYR A 181 -11.17 -21.31 -7.95
CA TYR A 181 -9.97 -20.54 -7.67
C TYR A 181 -8.78 -21.13 -8.42
N LYS A 182 -7.86 -20.26 -8.81
CA LYS A 182 -6.61 -20.58 -9.48
C LYS A 182 -5.51 -19.76 -8.85
N ILE A 183 -4.32 -20.33 -8.81
CA ILE A 183 -3.13 -19.66 -8.30
C ILE A 183 -2.13 -19.42 -9.42
N GLU A 184 -1.48 -18.26 -9.38
CA GLU A 184 -0.35 -17.88 -10.22
C GLU A 184 0.89 -17.84 -9.32
N ARG A 185 2.06 -18.25 -9.86
CA ARG A 185 3.37 -18.13 -9.19
C ARG A 185 3.51 -18.90 -7.87
N LEU A 186 2.71 -19.95 -7.66
CA LEU A 186 3.06 -20.97 -6.68
C LEU A 186 3.95 -22.02 -7.39
N PRO A 187 5.12 -22.36 -6.84
CA PRO A 187 5.96 -23.38 -7.42
C PRO A 187 5.34 -24.78 -7.26
N ASP A 188 5.37 -25.58 -8.32
CA ASP A 188 4.67 -26.87 -8.42
C ASP A 188 5.12 -27.88 -7.35
N ASN A 189 6.36 -27.78 -6.85
CA ASN A 189 6.91 -28.68 -5.82
C ASN A 189 6.17 -28.63 -4.47
N ILE A 190 5.32 -27.63 -4.25
CA ILE A 190 4.55 -27.46 -3.01
C ILE A 190 3.17 -28.13 -3.12
N MET A 191 2.67 -28.37 -4.34
CA MET A 191 1.39 -29.06 -4.58
C MET A 191 1.64 -30.57 -4.65
N ILE A 192 1.83 -31.20 -3.49
CA ILE A 192 1.87 -32.67 -3.35
C ILE A 192 0.46 -33.22 -3.41
#